data_AF-A0A819KSY1-F1
#
_entry.id   AF-A0A819KSY1-F1
#
_cell.length_a   1.000
_cell.length_b   1.000
_cell.length_c   1.000
_cell.angle_alpha   90.00
_cell.angle_beta   90.00
_cell.angle_gamma   90.00
#
_symmetry.space_group_name_H-M   'P 1'
#
loop_
_entity.id
_entity.type
_entity.pdbx_description
1 polymer ?
#
loop_
_entity_poly.entity_id
_entity_poly.type
_entity_poly.pdbx_seq_one_letter_code
_entity_poly.pdbx_strand_id
1 'polypeptide(L)'
;IRVIDLADNSQDEPLVRLKLTHIVQSGEWVLGVSWSHILGDAAANLHFLNTLSCYYQQIEPLGPSPIFERRLWREDEADESFLSLMKQMRDAKPMAEIMKTFMGDQQTYDPVNLQFSGEQLARLRTLAGGSSVSVQDALSAYIILTLNTYCYDNDDERRILRTNTAVNYRGVCDSIGPKGLVANGVLMMLSDDFDDPYSLSSIAKTIRRSINKSREPKFLGTWIATADGLMRKIFRNKYSIDMKLVPNEIVVNSHTRYDWAGLVDFGYTNKCRFYTAWTGALYLRAFVLNPVKHENEWLLRDQNGSEISFRIETDLKEKFLNAWKQDISENFENVKK
;
A
#
# COMPACT_ATOMS: atom_id res chain seq x y z
N ILE A 1 9.34 19.38 8.98
CA ILE A 1 8.74 19.01 10.29
C ILE A 1 9.34 17.67 10.65
N ARG A 2 10.11 17.59 11.75
CA ARG A 2 10.72 16.33 12.19
C ARG A 2 9.62 15.46 12.79
N VAL A 3 9.53 14.20 12.37
CA VAL A 3 8.51 13.24 12.85
C VAL A 3 8.55 13.06 14.38
N ILE A 4 9.68 13.35 15.01
CA ILE A 4 9.88 13.26 16.46
C ILE A 4 9.11 14.35 17.21
N ASP A 5 8.95 15.55 16.65
CA ASP A 5 8.24 16.65 17.32
C ASP A 5 6.74 16.33 17.43
N LEU A 6 6.19 15.49 16.54
CA LEU A 6 4.80 15.01 16.63
C LEU A 6 4.55 14.04 17.79
N ALA A 7 5.59 13.39 18.31
CA ALA A 7 5.49 12.47 19.42
C ALA A 7 5.60 13.16 20.79
N ASP A 8 6.02 14.43 20.82
CA ASP A 8 6.20 15.24 22.03
C ASP A 8 5.09 16.31 22.20
N ASN A 9 4.05 16.25 21.36
CA ASN A 9 3.13 17.36 21.15
C ASN A 9 1.96 17.42 22.14
N SER A 10 1.54 18.67 22.41
CA SER A 10 0.43 19.03 23.29
C SER A 10 -0.87 18.31 22.93
N GLN A 11 -1.80 18.24 23.89
CA GLN A 11 -3.14 17.66 23.67
C GLN A 11 -3.95 18.35 22.54
N ASP A 12 -3.46 19.47 22.01
CA ASP A 12 -4.13 20.30 20.99
C ASP A 12 -3.55 20.14 19.57
N GLU A 13 -2.63 19.20 19.35
CA GLU A 13 -2.03 18.98 18.04
C GLU A 13 -3.07 18.48 17.02
N PRO A 14 -3.27 19.18 15.88
CA PRO A 14 -4.31 18.81 14.91
C PRO A 14 -3.97 17.51 14.19
N LEU A 15 -4.95 16.60 14.14
CA LEU A 15 -4.83 15.28 13.50
C LEU A 15 -4.96 15.33 11.97
N VAL A 16 -5.49 16.42 11.42
CA VAL A 16 -5.53 16.71 9.98
C VAL A 16 -5.10 18.16 9.75
N ARG A 17 -4.22 18.38 8.76
CA ARG A 17 -3.86 19.73 8.30
C ARG A 17 -4.00 19.81 6.79
N LEU A 18 -4.57 20.89 6.31
CA LEU A 18 -4.71 21.20 4.89
C LEU A 18 -3.93 22.48 4.58
N LYS A 19 -3.16 22.48 3.50
CA LYS A 19 -2.46 23.67 3.00
C LYS A 19 -2.72 23.80 1.52
N LEU A 20 -3.29 24.93 1.11
CA LEU A 20 -3.46 25.27 -0.29
C LEU A 20 -2.30 26.18 -0.73
N THR A 21 -1.64 25.83 -1.84
CA THR A 21 -0.50 26.58 -2.40
C THR A 21 -0.74 26.86 -3.88
N HIS A 22 -0.60 28.12 -4.29
CA HIS A 22 -0.66 28.51 -5.70
C HIS A 22 0.76 28.61 -6.28
N ILE A 23 1.02 27.87 -7.36
CA ILE A 23 2.29 27.92 -8.10
C ILE A 23 2.13 28.95 -9.23
N VAL A 24 2.60 30.17 -8.98
CA VAL A 24 2.40 31.32 -9.88
C VAL A 24 2.92 31.05 -11.30
N GLN A 25 4.05 30.34 -11.44
CA GLN A 25 4.67 30.11 -12.74
C GLN A 25 3.86 29.17 -13.64
N SER A 26 3.22 28.15 -13.08
CA SER A 26 2.39 27.19 -13.84
C SER A 26 0.90 27.52 -13.80
N GLY A 27 0.48 28.42 -12.90
CA GLY A 27 -0.94 28.69 -12.62
C GLY A 27 -1.65 27.53 -11.91
N GLU A 28 -0.90 26.57 -11.36
CA GLU A 28 -1.45 25.38 -10.73
C GLU A 28 -1.68 25.57 -9.23
N TRP A 29 -2.62 24.82 -8.67
CA TRP A 29 -2.88 24.76 -7.24
C TRP A 29 -2.47 23.39 -6.68
N VAL A 30 -1.89 23.40 -5.48
CA VAL A 30 -1.51 22.20 -4.74
C VAL A 30 -2.24 22.20 -3.39
N LEU A 31 -3.04 21.16 -3.16
CA LEU A 31 -3.60 20.85 -1.85
C LEU A 31 -2.67 19.86 -1.13
N GLY A 32 -1.87 20.37 -0.20
CA GLY A 32 -1.11 19.55 0.72
C GLY A 32 -2.01 19.04 1.85
N VAL A 33 -2.01 17.73 2.08
CA VAL A 33 -2.77 17.08 3.15
C VAL A 33 -1.82 16.36 4.08
N SER A 34 -1.85 16.71 5.36
CA SER A 34 -1.24 15.91 6.44
C SER A 34 -2.34 15.19 7.19
N TRP A 35 -2.29 13.87 7.21
CA TRP A 35 -3.29 13.01 7.83
C TRP A 35 -2.62 12.12 8.89
N SER A 36 -3.06 12.23 10.15
CA SER A 36 -2.60 11.34 11.20
C SER A 36 -3.19 9.95 11.03
N HIS A 37 -2.33 8.94 10.92
CA HIS A 37 -2.75 7.55 10.75
C HIS A 37 -3.57 6.99 11.93
N ILE A 38 -3.63 7.68 13.08
CA ILE A 38 -4.52 7.31 14.19
C ILE A 38 -6.01 7.48 13.83
N LEU A 39 -6.33 8.43 12.93
CA LEU A 39 -7.70 8.66 12.47
C LEU A 39 -8.19 7.52 11.58
N GLY A 40 -7.30 6.99 10.74
CA GLY A 40 -7.59 5.89 9.87
C GLY A 40 -6.56 5.70 8.77
N ASP A 41 -6.82 4.72 7.93
CA ASP A 41 -5.95 4.38 6.80
C ASP A 41 -6.20 5.26 5.57
N ALA A 42 -5.55 4.90 4.46
CA ALA A 42 -5.70 5.56 3.16
C ALA A 42 -7.15 5.63 2.67
N ALA A 43 -7.99 4.63 2.94
CA ALA A 43 -9.38 4.65 2.51
C ALA A 43 -10.20 5.68 3.31
N ALA A 44 -9.99 5.75 4.62
CA ALA A 44 -10.64 6.76 5.47
C ALA A 44 -10.25 8.19 5.03
N ASN A 45 -8.96 8.42 4.76
CA ASN A 45 -8.48 9.72 4.26
C ASN A 45 -9.06 10.05 2.87
N LEU A 46 -9.08 9.09 1.95
CA LEU A 46 -9.68 9.28 0.63
C LEU A 46 -11.16 9.67 0.74
N HIS A 47 -11.94 8.96 1.55
CA HIS A 47 -13.36 9.27 1.73
C HIS A 47 -13.58 10.66 2.32
N PHE A 48 -12.76 11.07 3.28
CA PHE A 48 -12.78 12.44 3.81
C PHE A 48 -12.50 13.48 2.71
N LEU A 49 -11.44 13.29 1.92
CA LEU A 49 -11.08 14.24 0.86
C LEU A 49 -12.06 14.24 -0.32
N ASN A 50 -12.60 13.08 -0.69
CA ASN A 50 -13.67 12.97 -1.69
C ASN A 50 -14.93 13.71 -1.22
N THR A 51 -15.29 13.54 0.06
CA THR A 51 -16.42 14.29 0.67
C THR A 51 -16.17 15.79 0.58
N LEU A 52 -14.98 16.27 0.96
CA LEU A 52 -14.60 17.67 0.84
C LEU A 52 -14.66 18.17 -0.62
N SER A 53 -14.21 17.34 -1.56
CA SER A 53 -14.24 17.62 -3.00
C SER A 53 -15.67 17.73 -3.54
N CYS A 54 -16.56 16.83 -3.13
CA CYS A 54 -17.97 16.84 -3.49
C CYS A 54 -18.70 18.06 -2.90
N TYR A 55 -18.43 18.39 -1.63
CA TYR A 55 -18.98 19.60 -1.00
C TYR A 55 -18.58 20.88 -1.74
N TYR A 56 -17.31 20.99 -2.16
CA TYR A 56 -16.84 22.12 -2.97
C TYR A 56 -17.62 22.27 -4.28
N GLN A 57 -17.95 21.13 -4.90
CA GLN A 57 -18.71 21.06 -6.16
C GLN A 57 -20.23 21.12 -5.97
N GLN A 58 -20.72 21.18 -4.72
CA GLN A 58 -22.15 21.12 -4.39
C GLN A 58 -22.85 19.84 -4.89
N ILE A 59 -22.12 18.71 -4.85
CA ILE A 59 -22.65 17.38 -5.18
C ILE A 59 -22.64 16.47 -3.97
N GLU A 60 -23.46 15.42 -3.99
CA GLU A 60 -23.52 14.43 -2.92
C GLU A 60 -22.25 13.54 -2.93
N PRO A 61 -21.62 13.27 -1.77
CA PRO A 61 -20.46 12.40 -1.70
C PRO A 61 -20.72 10.99 -2.23
N LEU A 62 -19.80 10.49 -3.06
CA LEU A 62 -19.82 9.08 -3.48
C LEU A 62 -19.35 8.17 -2.34
N GLY A 63 -20.19 7.22 -1.94
CA GLY A 63 -19.82 6.11 -1.06
C GLY A 63 -20.76 5.89 0.13
N PRO A 64 -20.43 4.94 1.02
CA PRO A 64 -21.20 4.72 2.24
C PRO A 64 -21.06 5.90 3.19
N SER A 65 -22.11 6.20 3.95
CA SER A 65 -22.05 7.16 5.05
C SER A 65 -20.96 6.77 6.07
N PRO A 66 -20.26 7.74 6.68
CA PRO A 66 -19.23 7.45 7.65
C PRO A 66 -19.82 6.79 8.90
N ILE A 67 -19.18 5.72 9.36
CA ILE A 67 -19.51 5.00 10.59
C ILE A 67 -18.31 5.13 11.53
N PHE A 68 -18.54 5.72 12.69
CA PHE A 68 -17.49 5.97 13.68
C PHE A 68 -17.45 4.89 14.77
N GLU A 69 -18.55 4.15 14.91
CA GLU A 69 -18.71 3.04 15.82
C GLU A 69 -17.70 1.93 15.48
N ARG A 70 -16.88 1.59 16.46
CA ARG A 70 -15.89 0.51 16.35
C ARG A 70 -16.36 -0.66 17.21
N ARG A 71 -16.19 -1.88 16.69
CA ARG A 71 -16.34 -3.08 17.51
C ARG A 71 -15.30 -3.05 18.63
N LEU A 72 -15.76 -3.34 19.84
CA LEU A 72 -14.88 -3.59 20.98
C LEU A 72 -14.54 -5.08 21.00
N TRP A 73 -13.25 -5.39 20.99
CA TRP A 73 -12.74 -6.75 21.06
C TRP A 73 -12.50 -7.13 22.51
N ARG A 74 -12.87 -8.36 22.87
CA ARG A 74 -12.57 -8.94 24.18
C ARG A 74 -11.25 -9.69 24.14
N GLU A 75 -10.57 -9.76 25.29
CA GLU A 75 -9.25 -10.43 25.38
C GLU A 75 -9.34 -11.93 25.09
N ASP A 76 -10.47 -12.58 25.39
CA ASP A 76 -10.73 -14.01 25.12
C ASP A 76 -11.00 -14.33 23.65
N GLU A 77 -11.13 -13.32 22.79
CA GLU A 77 -11.30 -13.50 21.33
C GLU A 77 -9.95 -13.55 20.59
N ALA A 78 -8.85 -13.19 21.26
CA ALA A 78 -7.51 -13.29 20.72
C ALA A 78 -7.01 -14.74 20.71
N ASP A 79 -6.20 -15.07 19.72
CA ASP A 79 -5.54 -16.36 19.56
C ASP A 79 -4.05 -16.16 19.33
N GLU A 80 -3.23 -16.74 20.23
CA GLU A 80 -1.77 -16.62 20.19
C GLU A 80 -1.13 -17.34 19.00
N SER A 81 -1.84 -18.28 18.35
CA SER A 81 -1.34 -18.94 17.15
C SER A 81 -1.09 -17.95 16.00
N PHE A 82 -1.75 -16.78 16.02
CA PHE A 82 -1.58 -15.71 15.04
C PHE A 82 -0.32 -14.86 15.28
N LEU A 83 0.35 -14.96 16.43
CA LEU A 83 1.54 -14.14 16.75
C LEU A 83 2.68 -14.36 15.75
N SER A 84 2.77 -15.54 15.14
CA SER A 84 3.74 -15.86 14.09
C SER A 84 3.54 -15.04 12.81
N LEU A 85 2.30 -14.64 12.52
CA LEU A 85 1.91 -13.81 11.37
C LEU A 85 2.04 -12.30 11.65
N MET A 86 2.27 -11.92 12.91
CA MET A 86 2.24 -10.53 13.38
C MET A 86 3.61 -10.08 13.91
N LYS A 87 4.70 -10.57 13.30
CA LYS A 87 6.09 -10.30 13.74
C LYS A 87 6.33 -8.82 14.05
N GLN A 88 5.91 -7.92 13.16
CA GLN A 88 6.09 -6.47 13.30
C GLN A 88 5.39 -5.88 14.54
N MET A 89 4.24 -6.43 14.94
CA MET A 89 3.54 -6.00 16.15
C MET A 89 4.10 -6.66 17.41
N ARG A 90 4.43 -7.96 17.32
CA ARG A 90 5.03 -8.72 18.41
C ARG A 90 6.39 -8.14 18.82
N ASP A 91 7.20 -7.78 17.83
CA ASP A 91 8.58 -7.31 17.99
C ASP A 91 8.65 -5.77 18.02
N ALA A 92 7.55 -5.11 18.38
CA ALA A 92 7.44 -3.66 18.49
C ALA A 92 8.55 -3.05 19.37
N LYS A 93 9.02 -1.86 19.00
CA LYS A 93 10.18 -1.20 19.60
C LYS A 93 9.89 0.25 19.99
N PRO A 94 10.73 0.86 20.83
CA PRO A 94 10.69 2.31 21.05
C PRO A 94 10.76 3.08 19.72
N MET A 95 10.00 4.17 19.62
CA MET A 95 9.92 4.98 18.39
C MET A 95 11.29 5.46 17.90
N ALA A 96 12.20 5.81 18.82
CA ALA A 96 13.55 6.26 18.48
C ALA A 96 14.36 5.19 17.70
N GLU A 97 14.19 3.91 18.04
CA GLU A 97 14.84 2.80 17.33
C GLU A 97 14.25 2.62 15.93
N ILE A 98 12.92 2.69 15.81
CA ILE A 98 12.23 2.62 14.51
C ILE A 98 12.69 3.75 13.58
N MET A 99 12.76 4.97 14.09
CA MET A 99 13.23 6.12 13.32
C MET A 99 14.69 5.98 12.88
N LYS A 100 15.55 5.39 13.73
CA LYS A 100 16.95 5.11 13.38
C LYS A 100 17.05 4.12 12.22
N THR A 101 16.31 3.01 12.27
CA THR A 101 16.27 2.03 11.17
C THR A 101 15.74 2.66 9.89
N PHE A 102 14.64 3.41 10.00
CA PHE A 102 14.01 4.11 8.88
C PHE A 102 14.94 5.10 8.18
N MET A 103 15.72 5.87 8.95
CA MET A 103 16.71 6.80 8.38
C MET A 103 17.91 6.07 7.76
N GLY A 104 18.30 4.93 8.32
CA GLY A 104 19.37 4.08 7.78
C GLY A 104 19.02 3.53 6.40
N ASP A 105 17.82 2.97 6.24
CA ASP A 105 17.36 2.40 4.96
C ASP A 105 17.30 3.45 3.84
N GLN A 106 17.06 4.72 4.16
CA GLN A 106 17.05 5.79 3.14
C GLN A 106 18.43 6.09 2.55
N GLN A 107 19.53 5.67 3.19
CA GLN A 107 20.90 5.92 2.74
C GLN A 107 21.41 4.86 1.76
N THR A 108 20.88 3.64 1.82
CA THR A 108 21.37 2.49 1.04
C THR A 108 20.38 1.98 0.00
N TYR A 109 19.16 2.54 -0.02
CA TYR A 109 18.12 2.21 -0.97
C TYR A 109 17.73 3.41 -1.81
N ASP A 110 17.60 3.20 -3.12
CA ASP A 110 17.16 4.18 -4.09
C ASP A 110 15.66 4.03 -4.41
N PRO A 111 14.94 5.14 -4.66
CA PRO A 111 13.57 5.06 -5.15
C PRO A 111 13.53 4.53 -6.59
N VAL A 112 12.51 3.71 -6.84
CA VAL A 112 12.09 3.20 -8.14
C VAL A 112 10.63 3.58 -8.35
N ASN A 113 10.35 4.28 -9.44
CA ASN A 113 8.99 4.59 -9.87
C ASN A 113 8.81 4.06 -11.30
N LEU A 114 7.80 3.21 -11.48
CA LEU A 114 7.50 2.56 -12.77
C LEU A 114 6.06 2.88 -13.15
N GLN A 115 5.79 2.92 -14.45
CA GLN A 115 4.44 3.06 -14.97
C GLN A 115 4.12 1.87 -15.88
N PHE A 116 2.92 1.31 -15.71
CA PHE A 116 2.39 0.24 -16.54
C PHE A 116 1.05 0.69 -17.12
N SER A 117 0.85 0.50 -18.42
CA SER A 117 -0.44 0.70 -19.06
C SER A 117 -1.44 -0.39 -18.66
N GLY A 118 -2.73 -0.13 -18.81
CA GLY A 118 -3.79 -1.10 -18.58
C GLY A 118 -3.65 -2.33 -19.48
N GLU A 119 -3.14 -2.17 -20.70
CA GLU A 119 -2.84 -3.27 -21.62
C GLU A 119 -1.70 -4.16 -21.08
N GLN A 120 -0.60 -3.56 -20.63
CA GLN A 120 0.53 -4.27 -20.02
C GLN A 120 0.09 -5.04 -18.78
N LEU A 121 -0.74 -4.41 -17.93
CA LEU A 121 -1.30 -5.04 -16.74
C LEU A 121 -2.27 -6.18 -17.06
N ALA A 122 -3.10 -6.04 -18.10
CA ALA A 122 -3.97 -7.12 -18.57
C ALA A 122 -3.16 -8.31 -19.11
N ARG A 123 -2.06 -8.03 -19.82
CA ARG A 123 -1.11 -9.04 -20.30
C ARG A 123 -0.46 -9.79 -19.14
N LEU A 124 0.10 -9.09 -18.17
CA LEU A 124 0.68 -9.68 -16.96
C LEU A 124 -0.33 -10.56 -16.22
N ARG A 125 -1.56 -10.08 -16.05
CA ARG A 125 -2.64 -10.87 -15.44
C ARG A 125 -2.90 -12.16 -16.19
N THR A 126 -2.94 -12.10 -17.52
CA THR A 126 -3.14 -13.28 -18.37
C THR A 126 -2.02 -14.31 -18.16
N LEU A 127 -0.75 -13.88 -18.15
CA LEU A 127 0.41 -14.74 -17.92
C LEU A 127 0.40 -15.35 -16.50
N ALA A 128 -0.01 -14.59 -15.50
CA ALA A 128 -0.03 -15.01 -14.09
C ALA A 128 -1.18 -15.98 -13.71
N GLY A 129 -2.09 -16.31 -14.63
CA GLY A 129 -3.23 -17.21 -14.36
C GLY A 129 -4.60 -16.66 -14.75
N GLY A 130 -4.65 -15.49 -15.40
CA GLY A 130 -5.86 -14.93 -15.98
C GLY A 130 -6.94 -14.62 -14.95
N SER A 131 -8.09 -15.29 -15.04
CA SER A 131 -9.24 -15.03 -14.16
C SER A 131 -9.04 -15.49 -12.72
N SER A 132 -8.08 -16.38 -12.44
CA SER A 132 -7.84 -16.88 -11.08
C SER A 132 -7.11 -15.88 -10.18
N VAL A 133 -6.56 -14.80 -10.75
CA VAL A 133 -5.79 -13.77 -10.05
C VAL A 133 -6.27 -12.37 -10.48
N SER A 134 -5.99 -11.36 -9.65
CA SER A 134 -6.21 -9.96 -10.02
C SER A 134 -4.99 -9.35 -10.72
N VAL A 135 -5.21 -8.18 -11.31
CA VAL A 135 -4.14 -7.33 -11.84
C VAL A 135 -3.09 -7.01 -10.77
N GLN A 136 -3.53 -6.70 -9.54
CA GLN A 136 -2.60 -6.38 -8.46
C GLN A 136 -1.73 -7.58 -8.07
N ASP A 137 -2.30 -8.80 -8.05
CA ASP A 137 -1.53 -10.01 -7.70
C ASP A 137 -0.47 -10.27 -8.76
N ALA A 138 -0.84 -10.15 -10.04
CA ALA A 138 0.07 -10.32 -11.16
C ALA A 138 1.17 -9.26 -11.18
N LEU A 139 0.82 -8.01 -10.87
CA LEU A 139 1.77 -6.91 -10.79
C LEU A 139 2.77 -7.10 -9.65
N SER A 140 2.29 -7.44 -8.45
CA SER A 140 3.16 -7.76 -7.32
C SER A 140 4.05 -8.97 -7.60
N ALA A 141 3.49 -10.02 -8.22
CA ALA A 141 4.23 -11.21 -8.61
C ALA A 141 5.33 -10.90 -9.64
N TYR A 142 5.05 -10.03 -10.61
CA TYR A 142 6.04 -9.60 -11.59
C TYR A 142 7.22 -8.91 -10.93
N ILE A 143 6.99 -7.94 -10.04
CA ILE A 143 8.08 -7.24 -9.33
C ILE A 143 8.93 -8.22 -8.50
N ILE A 144 8.29 -9.16 -7.81
CA ILE A 144 8.98 -10.21 -7.04
C ILE A 144 9.81 -11.11 -7.96
N LEU A 145 9.23 -11.57 -9.06
CA LEU A 145 9.89 -12.42 -10.03
C LEU A 145 11.11 -11.72 -10.64
N THR A 146 10.99 -10.45 -11.02
CA THR A 146 12.10 -9.66 -11.56
C THR A 146 13.22 -9.50 -10.52
N LEU A 147 12.88 -9.20 -9.25
CA LEU A 147 13.86 -9.12 -8.17
C LEU A 147 14.56 -10.47 -7.94
N ASN A 148 13.82 -11.56 -7.84
CA ASN A 148 14.39 -12.89 -7.62
C ASN A 148 15.28 -13.36 -8.78
N THR A 149 14.83 -13.11 -10.02
CA THR A 149 15.52 -13.58 -11.24
C THR A 149 16.75 -12.76 -11.56
N TYR A 150 16.68 -11.44 -11.40
CA TYR A 150 17.75 -10.56 -11.81
C TYR A 150 18.54 -10.02 -10.63
N CYS A 151 17.94 -9.68 -9.50
CA CYS A 151 18.67 -9.00 -8.41
C CYS A 151 19.21 -9.97 -7.36
N TYR A 152 18.44 -11.00 -7.00
CA TYR A 152 18.77 -11.98 -5.96
C TYR A 152 19.06 -13.37 -6.53
N ASP A 153 19.51 -13.42 -7.77
CA ASP A 153 19.89 -14.67 -8.41
C ASP A 153 21.01 -15.35 -7.63
N ASN A 154 20.82 -16.62 -7.25
CA ASN A 154 21.71 -17.39 -6.39
C ASN A 154 21.97 -16.82 -4.98
N ASP A 155 21.13 -15.90 -4.48
CA ASP A 155 21.20 -15.38 -3.11
C ASP A 155 19.99 -15.85 -2.30
N ASP A 156 20.11 -17.04 -1.71
CA ASP A 156 19.04 -17.67 -0.92
C ASP A 156 18.64 -16.85 0.31
N GLU A 157 19.57 -16.08 0.89
CA GLU A 157 19.30 -15.25 2.06
C GLU A 157 18.45 -14.03 1.73
N ARG A 158 18.55 -13.51 0.49
CA ARG A 158 17.80 -12.32 0.05
C ARG A 158 16.60 -12.63 -0.82
N ARG A 159 16.52 -13.82 -1.43
CA ARG A 159 15.41 -14.22 -2.30
C ARG A 159 14.07 -13.97 -1.62
N ILE A 160 13.15 -13.30 -2.30
CA ILE A 160 11.81 -13.05 -1.77
C ILE A 160 11.00 -14.34 -1.88
N LEU A 161 10.53 -14.84 -0.74
CA LEU A 161 9.77 -16.08 -0.61
C LEU A 161 8.32 -15.84 -0.18
N ARG A 162 8.02 -14.67 0.38
CA ARG A 162 6.69 -14.33 0.88
C ARG A 162 6.32 -12.88 0.61
N THR A 163 5.02 -12.62 0.66
CA THR A 163 4.46 -11.26 0.64
C THR A 163 3.77 -10.95 1.96
N ASN A 164 3.91 -9.72 2.44
CA ASN A 164 3.08 -9.18 3.51
C ASN A 164 2.17 -8.10 2.91
N THR A 165 0.92 -8.46 2.64
CA THR A 165 -0.02 -7.62 1.88
C THR A 165 -0.97 -6.87 2.80
N ALA A 166 -1.09 -5.55 2.61
CA ALA A 166 -2.12 -4.74 3.22
C ALA A 166 -3.49 -5.05 2.58
N VAL A 167 -4.42 -5.59 3.37
CA VAL A 167 -5.77 -6.00 2.91
C VAL A 167 -6.83 -5.16 3.59
N ASN A 168 -7.62 -4.43 2.80
CA ASN A 168 -8.82 -3.75 3.30
C ASN A 168 -9.91 -4.78 3.63
N TYR A 169 -10.32 -4.82 4.90
CA TYR A 169 -11.34 -5.76 5.39
C TYR A 169 -12.74 -5.14 5.51
N ARG A 170 -12.92 -3.85 5.20
CA ARG A 170 -14.24 -3.21 5.24
C ARG A 170 -15.21 -3.90 4.29
N GLY A 171 -16.43 -4.12 4.77
CA GLY A 171 -17.50 -4.80 4.03
C GLY A 171 -17.27 -6.29 3.79
N VAL A 172 -16.26 -6.90 4.40
CA VAL A 172 -16.13 -8.37 4.45
C VAL A 172 -17.14 -8.95 5.42
N CYS A 173 -17.25 -8.34 6.61
CA CYS A 173 -18.20 -8.70 7.64
C CYS A 173 -18.60 -7.44 8.40
N ASP A 174 -19.86 -7.02 8.31
CA ASP A 174 -20.32 -5.74 8.85
C ASP A 174 -20.19 -5.66 10.39
N SER A 175 -20.23 -6.80 11.09
CA SER A 175 -19.99 -6.85 12.54
C SER A 175 -18.51 -6.70 12.92
N ILE A 176 -17.58 -6.78 11.96
CA ILE A 176 -16.14 -6.58 12.16
C ILE A 176 -15.72 -5.20 11.66
N GLY A 177 -16.09 -4.88 10.42
CA GLY A 177 -15.71 -3.64 9.75
C GLY A 177 -16.72 -3.29 8.67
N PRO A 178 -17.73 -2.46 8.97
CA PRO A 178 -18.71 -2.05 7.98
C PRO A 178 -18.05 -1.21 6.87
N LYS A 179 -18.68 -1.14 5.70
CA LYS A 179 -18.13 -0.42 4.52
C LYS A 179 -17.76 1.04 4.82
N GLY A 180 -18.54 1.73 5.65
CA GLY A 180 -18.34 3.13 6.02
C GLY A 180 -17.38 3.38 7.18
N LEU A 181 -16.69 2.35 7.70
CA LEU A 181 -15.87 2.48 8.91
C LEU A 181 -14.76 3.54 8.78
N VAL A 182 -14.83 4.57 9.62
CA VAL A 182 -13.81 5.62 9.77
C VAL A 182 -12.78 5.22 10.85
N ALA A 183 -11.88 4.33 10.45
CA ALA A 183 -10.78 3.84 11.28
C ALA A 183 -9.65 3.28 10.39
N ASN A 184 -8.66 2.60 10.97
CA ASN A 184 -7.78 1.71 10.23
C ASN A 184 -8.54 0.39 9.98
N GLY A 185 -9.02 0.21 8.75
CA GLY A 185 -9.75 -0.96 8.26
C GLY A 185 -8.87 -1.86 7.38
N VAL A 186 -7.59 -1.98 7.74
CA VAL A 186 -6.57 -2.76 7.03
C VAL A 186 -5.93 -3.77 7.98
N LEU A 187 -5.62 -4.95 7.47
CA LEU A 187 -4.75 -5.94 8.12
C LEU A 187 -3.54 -6.22 7.24
N MET A 188 -2.44 -6.68 7.86
CA MET A 188 -1.23 -7.10 7.16
C MET A 188 -1.22 -8.62 7.07
N MET A 189 -1.39 -9.16 5.87
CA MET A 189 -1.48 -10.60 5.63
C MET A 189 -0.17 -11.14 5.06
N LEU A 190 0.55 -11.91 5.87
CA LEU A 190 1.69 -12.69 5.42
C LEU A 190 1.22 -13.90 4.62
N SER A 191 1.75 -14.09 3.41
CA SER A 191 1.50 -15.29 2.61
C SER A 191 2.28 -16.49 3.13
N ASP A 192 1.85 -17.68 2.72
CA ASP A 192 2.72 -18.86 2.74
C ASP A 192 3.94 -18.62 1.82
N ASP A 193 4.97 -19.47 1.95
CA ASP A 193 6.11 -19.45 1.03
C ASP A 193 5.65 -19.77 -0.40
N PHE A 194 6.30 -19.16 -1.40
CA PHE A 194 5.96 -19.43 -2.80
C PHE A 194 6.38 -20.85 -3.21
N ASP A 195 5.46 -21.58 -3.86
CA ASP A 195 5.72 -22.96 -4.35
C ASP A 195 6.92 -22.98 -5.33
N ASP A 196 6.96 -22.00 -6.25
CA ASP A 196 8.12 -21.64 -7.08
C ASP A 196 8.31 -20.10 -7.02
N PRO A 197 9.40 -19.59 -6.42
CA PRO A 197 9.70 -18.16 -6.34
C PRO A 197 10.22 -17.55 -7.66
N TYR A 198 10.33 -18.37 -8.71
CA TYR A 198 10.71 -18.00 -10.08
C TYR A 198 9.58 -18.25 -11.09
N SER A 199 8.33 -18.40 -10.64
CA SER A 199 7.16 -18.52 -11.54
C SER A 199 6.15 -17.43 -11.23
N LEU A 200 5.79 -16.64 -12.25
CA LEU A 200 4.82 -15.55 -12.13
C LEU A 200 3.47 -16.05 -11.58
N SER A 201 2.95 -17.15 -12.13
CA SER A 201 1.69 -17.77 -11.72
C SER A 201 1.74 -18.30 -10.30
N SER A 202 2.84 -18.96 -9.91
CA SER A 202 3.02 -19.47 -8.55
C SER A 202 2.91 -18.35 -7.51
N ILE A 203 3.71 -17.29 -7.69
CA ILE A 203 3.74 -16.15 -6.78
C ILE A 203 2.35 -15.48 -6.72
N ALA A 204 1.74 -15.19 -7.88
CA ALA A 204 0.44 -14.51 -7.95
C ALA A 204 -0.69 -15.31 -7.28
N LYS A 205 -0.72 -16.63 -7.48
CA LYS A 205 -1.73 -17.51 -6.86
C LYS A 205 -1.53 -17.61 -5.35
N THR A 206 -0.30 -17.65 -4.86
CA THR A 206 -0.02 -17.66 -3.41
C THR A 206 -0.43 -16.34 -2.75
N ILE A 207 -0.17 -15.19 -3.39
CA ILE A 207 -0.70 -13.88 -2.95
C ILE A 207 -2.23 -13.89 -2.91
N ARG A 208 -2.89 -14.34 -3.99
CA ARG A 208 -4.36 -14.41 -4.05
C ARG A 208 -4.94 -15.30 -2.95
N ARG A 209 -4.32 -16.45 -2.69
CA ARG A 209 -4.76 -17.40 -1.65
C ARG A 209 -4.71 -16.76 -0.26
N SER A 210 -3.62 -16.05 0.06
CA SER A 210 -3.49 -15.39 1.37
C SER A 210 -4.53 -14.27 1.55
N ILE A 211 -4.79 -13.47 0.51
CA ILE A 211 -5.84 -12.44 0.52
C ILE A 211 -7.24 -13.05 0.68
N ASN A 212 -7.52 -14.17 0.00
CA ASN A 212 -8.83 -14.82 0.13
C ASN A 212 -9.02 -15.38 1.55
N LYS A 213 -8.00 -16.05 2.11
CA LYS A 213 -8.00 -16.56 3.48
C LYS A 213 -8.25 -15.44 4.50
N SER A 214 -7.62 -14.29 4.33
CA SER A 214 -7.80 -13.15 5.25
C SER A 214 -9.19 -12.53 5.23
N ARG A 215 -10.01 -12.88 4.23
CA ARG A 215 -11.41 -12.44 4.10
C ARG A 215 -12.41 -13.46 4.65
N GLU A 216 -11.96 -14.60 5.15
CA GLU A 216 -12.84 -15.54 5.85
C GLU A 216 -13.26 -14.93 7.21
N PRO A 217 -14.56 -14.77 7.51
CA PRO A 217 -15.00 -14.01 8.69
C PRO A 217 -14.43 -14.51 10.02
N LYS A 218 -14.28 -15.83 10.17
CA LYS A 218 -13.68 -16.43 11.37
C LYS A 218 -12.20 -16.07 11.51
N PHE A 219 -11.42 -16.27 10.44
CA PHE A 219 -10.01 -15.91 10.42
C PHE A 219 -9.82 -14.41 10.67
N LEU A 220 -10.58 -13.57 9.95
CA LEU A 220 -10.54 -12.12 10.08
C LEU A 220 -10.84 -11.67 11.50
N GLY A 221 -11.91 -12.21 12.12
CA GLY A 221 -12.30 -11.85 13.46
C GLY A 221 -11.21 -12.14 14.49
N THR A 222 -10.67 -13.36 14.47
CA THR A 222 -9.59 -13.77 15.36
C THR A 222 -8.31 -12.96 15.11
N TRP A 223 -7.93 -12.72 13.85
CA TRP A 223 -6.76 -11.91 13.51
C TRP A 223 -6.88 -10.49 14.09
N ILE A 224 -8.02 -9.83 13.90
CA ILE A 224 -8.23 -8.45 14.38
C ILE A 224 -8.28 -8.40 15.90
N ALA A 225 -8.91 -9.38 16.57
CA ALA A 225 -8.91 -9.47 18.03
C ALA A 225 -7.47 -9.58 18.59
N THR A 226 -6.65 -10.46 18.03
CA THR A 226 -5.24 -10.61 18.44
C THR A 226 -4.45 -9.32 18.17
N ALA A 227 -4.63 -8.71 17.00
CA ALA A 227 -3.97 -7.45 16.65
C ALA A 227 -4.38 -6.30 17.58
N ASP A 228 -5.66 -6.17 17.93
CA ASP A 228 -6.14 -5.16 18.89
C ASP A 228 -5.47 -5.34 20.26
N GLY A 229 -5.40 -6.58 20.76
CA GLY A 229 -4.70 -6.90 22.01
C GLY A 229 -3.22 -6.53 21.97
N LEU A 230 -2.52 -6.83 20.88
CA LEU A 230 -1.12 -6.42 20.69
C LEU A 230 -0.97 -4.90 20.62
N MET A 231 -1.80 -4.21 19.84
CA MET A 231 -1.75 -2.76 19.69
C MET A 231 -1.95 -2.06 21.04
N ARG A 232 -2.90 -2.52 21.88
CA ARG A 232 -3.07 -1.99 23.24
C ARG A 232 -1.80 -2.14 24.08
N LYS A 233 -1.11 -3.28 24.00
CA LYS A 233 0.17 -3.50 24.70
C LYS A 233 1.25 -2.55 24.18
N ILE A 234 1.39 -2.42 22.85
CA ILE A 234 2.33 -1.52 22.19
C ILE A 234 2.13 -0.08 22.67
N PHE A 235 0.88 0.42 22.63
CA PHE A 235 0.57 1.78 23.09
C PHE A 235 0.84 1.99 24.58
N ARG A 236 0.44 1.05 25.45
CA ARG A 236 0.71 1.13 26.90
C ARG A 236 2.20 1.21 27.20
N ASN A 237 3.01 0.48 26.42
CA ASN A 237 4.46 0.45 26.56
C ASN A 237 5.19 1.60 25.84
N LYS A 238 4.45 2.52 25.20
CA LYS A 238 4.99 3.63 24.39
C LYS A 238 5.92 3.14 23.26
N TYR A 239 5.58 1.99 22.67
CA TYR A 239 6.28 1.42 21.53
C TYR A 239 5.58 1.77 20.22
N SER A 240 6.24 1.43 19.11
CA SER A 240 5.71 1.50 17.75
C SER A 240 5.91 0.15 17.06
N ILE A 241 5.09 -0.13 16.06
CA ILE A 241 5.21 -1.32 15.21
C ILE A 241 6.60 -1.32 14.56
N ASP A 242 7.28 -2.47 14.58
CA ASP A 242 8.58 -2.62 13.92
C ASP A 242 8.40 -2.70 12.40
N MET A 243 8.66 -1.59 11.73
CA MET A 243 8.55 -1.45 10.28
C MET A 243 9.81 -1.93 9.54
N LYS A 244 10.77 -2.55 10.24
CA LYS A 244 12.00 -3.09 9.64
C LYS A 244 11.66 -4.10 8.55
N LEU A 245 12.45 -4.08 7.48
CA LEU A 245 12.44 -5.11 6.45
C LEU A 245 12.71 -6.49 7.08
N VAL A 246 11.81 -7.43 6.82
CA VAL A 246 11.98 -8.83 7.21
C VAL A 246 12.68 -9.56 6.05
N PRO A 247 13.72 -10.37 6.32
CA PRO A 247 14.38 -11.16 5.28
C PRO A 247 13.37 -12.00 4.49
N ASN A 248 13.63 -12.15 3.19
CA ASN A 248 12.82 -12.93 2.24
C ASN A 248 11.35 -12.46 2.11
N GLU A 249 11.00 -11.26 2.58
CA GLU A 249 9.64 -10.72 2.53
C GLU A 249 9.60 -9.39 1.77
N ILE A 250 8.52 -9.18 1.01
CA ILE A 250 8.18 -7.88 0.42
C ILE A 250 6.84 -7.40 0.98
N VAL A 251 6.71 -6.10 1.24
CA VAL A 251 5.45 -5.52 1.69
C VAL A 251 4.69 -4.95 0.51
N VAL A 252 3.39 -5.24 0.39
CA VAL A 252 2.53 -4.72 -0.68
C VAL A 252 1.43 -3.88 -0.07
N ASN A 253 1.39 -2.59 -0.43
CA ASN A 253 0.35 -1.65 -0.05
C ASN A 253 -0.27 -1.00 -1.30
N SER A 254 -1.32 -1.64 -1.80
CA SER A 254 -1.97 -1.21 -3.05
C SER A 254 -3.06 -0.17 -2.81
N HIS A 255 -2.99 0.92 -3.58
CA HIS A 255 -3.98 1.97 -3.68
C HIS A 255 -4.68 1.98 -5.05
N THR A 256 -4.55 0.93 -5.88
CA THR A 256 -5.13 0.91 -7.24
C THR A 256 -6.66 0.90 -7.25
N ARG A 257 -7.30 0.56 -6.13
CA ARG A 257 -8.76 0.70 -5.94
C ARG A 257 -9.20 2.08 -5.45
N TYR A 258 -8.24 2.95 -5.13
CA TYR A 258 -8.46 4.30 -4.64
C TYR A 258 -8.04 5.25 -5.76
N ASP A 259 -8.97 5.63 -6.62
CA ASP A 259 -8.67 6.62 -7.66
C ASP A 259 -8.56 8.03 -7.06
N TRP A 260 -7.43 8.32 -6.41
CA TRP A 260 -7.18 9.60 -5.75
C TRP A 260 -7.33 10.80 -6.69
N ALA A 261 -6.79 10.70 -7.90
CA ALA A 261 -6.85 11.78 -8.89
C ALA A 261 -8.25 11.99 -9.48
N GLY A 262 -9.08 10.94 -9.54
CA GLY A 262 -10.46 11.02 -10.01
C GLY A 262 -11.47 11.37 -8.92
N LEU A 263 -11.20 11.03 -7.65
CA LEU A 263 -12.12 11.25 -6.52
C LEU A 263 -11.84 12.54 -5.74
N VAL A 264 -10.62 13.08 -5.83
CA VAL A 264 -10.22 14.31 -5.12
C VAL A 264 -9.86 15.37 -6.15
N ASP A 265 -10.85 15.75 -6.98
CA ASP A 265 -10.63 16.57 -8.18
C ASP A 265 -11.11 18.01 -8.06
N PHE A 266 -12.02 18.32 -7.13
CA PHE A 266 -12.58 19.65 -6.89
C PHE A 266 -13.15 20.31 -8.16
N GLY A 267 -13.71 19.50 -9.06
CA GLY A 267 -14.28 19.95 -10.35
C GLY A 267 -13.26 19.98 -11.50
N TYR A 268 -12.03 19.55 -11.27
CA TYR A 268 -10.96 19.45 -12.27
C TYR A 268 -10.74 17.99 -12.70
N THR A 269 -11.82 17.27 -13.00
CA THR A 269 -11.80 15.86 -13.42
C THR A 269 -10.80 15.62 -14.54
N ASN A 270 -10.00 14.55 -14.40
CA ASN A 270 -8.89 14.20 -15.30
C ASN A 270 -7.79 15.27 -15.47
N LYS A 271 -7.73 16.25 -14.58
CA LYS A 271 -6.68 17.29 -14.53
C LYS A 271 -5.97 17.35 -13.17
N CYS A 272 -6.44 16.58 -12.20
CA CYS A 272 -5.81 16.45 -10.88
C CYS A 272 -4.78 15.32 -10.86
N ARG A 273 -3.67 15.55 -10.16
CA ARG A 273 -2.61 14.57 -9.98
C ARG A 273 -2.46 14.30 -8.49
N PHE A 274 -2.36 13.03 -8.11
CA PHE A 274 -2.12 12.60 -6.76
C PHE A 274 -0.63 12.30 -6.55
N TYR A 275 -0.08 12.87 -5.49
CA TYR A 275 1.27 12.60 -5.03
C TYR A 275 1.23 12.27 -3.56
N THR A 276 2.05 11.32 -3.14
CA THR A 276 2.16 10.90 -1.75
C THR A 276 3.61 10.95 -1.33
N ALA A 277 3.84 11.36 -0.09
CA ALA A 277 5.16 11.28 0.48
C ALA A 277 5.50 9.83 0.81
N TRP A 278 6.81 9.55 0.76
CA TRP A 278 7.46 8.37 1.31
C TRP A 278 7.16 7.02 0.63
N THR A 279 8.21 6.21 0.49
CA THR A 279 8.15 4.78 0.27
C THR A 279 9.35 4.13 0.94
N GLY A 280 9.24 2.85 1.32
CA GLY A 280 10.25 2.10 2.07
C GLY A 280 11.03 1.11 1.21
N ALA A 281 12.09 0.55 1.79
CA ALA A 281 12.81 -0.60 1.25
C ALA A 281 11.85 -1.79 1.04
N LEU A 282 11.75 -2.28 -0.19
CA LEU A 282 10.85 -3.37 -0.60
C LEU A 282 9.40 -3.17 -0.08
N TYR A 283 8.96 -1.92 -0.02
CA TYR A 283 7.60 -1.53 0.33
C TYR A 283 6.88 -1.05 -0.93
N LEU A 284 6.22 -1.99 -1.60
CA LEU A 284 5.56 -1.78 -2.88
C LEU A 284 4.26 -0.99 -2.72
N ARG A 285 4.22 0.23 -3.25
CA ARG A 285 3.01 1.03 -3.35
C ARG A 285 2.55 1.08 -4.80
N ALA A 286 1.26 0.89 -5.05
CA ALA A 286 0.69 0.93 -6.39
C ALA A 286 -0.49 1.91 -6.44
N PHE A 287 -0.54 2.78 -7.45
CA PHE A 287 -1.57 3.81 -7.63
C PHE A 287 -2.12 3.75 -9.05
N VAL A 288 -3.36 4.20 -9.25
CA VAL A 288 -3.85 4.48 -10.61
C VAL A 288 -2.99 5.59 -11.22
N LEU A 289 -2.64 5.49 -12.51
CA LEU A 289 -1.81 6.50 -13.19
C LEU A 289 -2.39 7.90 -13.01
N ASN A 290 -1.53 8.92 -12.90
CA ASN A 290 -1.96 10.31 -12.97
C ASN A 290 -2.27 10.73 -14.41
N PRO A 291 -3.18 11.70 -14.63
CA PRO A 291 -3.33 12.32 -15.95
C PRO A 291 -2.03 13.05 -16.35
N VAL A 292 -1.75 13.07 -17.64
CA VAL A 292 -0.54 13.67 -18.22
C VAL A 292 -0.93 14.89 -19.04
N LYS A 293 -0.17 15.97 -18.90
CA LYS A 293 -0.32 17.19 -19.69
C LYS A 293 0.78 17.25 -20.75
N HIS A 294 0.41 17.39 -22.01
CA HIS A 294 1.32 17.52 -23.16
C HIS A 294 0.96 18.78 -23.96
N GLU A 295 1.91 19.68 -24.18
CA GLU A 295 1.73 20.90 -25.00
C GLU A 295 0.49 21.75 -24.67
N ASN A 296 0.08 21.76 -23.39
CA ASN A 296 -1.11 22.41 -22.81
C ASN A 296 -2.42 21.61 -22.82
N GLU A 297 -2.46 20.45 -23.46
CA GLU A 297 -3.61 19.56 -23.46
C GLU A 297 -3.46 18.45 -22.44
N TRP A 298 -4.57 18.09 -21.79
CA TRP A 298 -4.62 16.93 -20.92
C TRP A 298 -4.92 15.69 -21.75
N LEU A 299 -4.00 14.73 -21.74
CA LEU A 299 -4.19 13.45 -22.41
C LEU A 299 -5.24 12.63 -21.68
N LEU A 300 -5.93 11.75 -22.41
CA LEU A 300 -6.84 10.81 -21.80
C LEU A 300 -6.07 9.91 -20.82
N ARG A 301 -6.56 9.87 -19.60
CA ARG A 301 -5.96 9.10 -18.51
C ARG A 301 -6.30 7.62 -18.68
N ASP A 302 -5.27 6.78 -18.69
CA ASP A 302 -5.44 5.33 -18.60
C ASP A 302 -5.80 4.94 -17.16
N GLN A 303 -7.09 4.82 -16.89
CA GLN A 303 -7.64 4.45 -15.57
C GLN A 303 -7.35 3.00 -15.18
N ASN A 304 -6.95 2.15 -16.14
CA ASN A 304 -6.60 0.77 -15.90
C ASN A 304 -5.09 0.58 -15.70
N GLY A 305 -4.29 1.59 -16.03
CA GLY A 305 -2.85 1.61 -15.78
C GLY A 305 -2.51 1.82 -14.31
N SER A 306 -1.27 1.54 -13.94
CA SER A 306 -0.78 1.78 -12.58
C SER A 306 0.64 2.33 -12.54
N GLU A 307 0.85 3.26 -11.61
CA GLU A 307 2.18 3.67 -11.16
C GLU A 307 2.59 2.86 -9.93
N ILE A 308 3.83 2.40 -9.89
CA ILE A 308 4.40 1.68 -8.76
C ILE A 308 5.55 2.49 -8.17
N SER A 309 5.62 2.57 -6.85
CA SER A 309 6.71 3.21 -6.11
C SER A 309 7.21 2.34 -4.97
N PHE A 310 8.52 2.09 -4.94
CA PHE A 310 9.22 1.38 -3.85
C PHE A 310 10.69 1.77 -3.83
N ARG A 311 11.45 1.29 -2.84
CA ARG A 311 12.92 1.40 -2.86
C ARG A 311 13.59 0.05 -2.94
N ILE A 312 14.71 0.00 -3.63
CA ILE A 312 15.62 -1.16 -3.72
C ILE A 312 17.04 -0.70 -3.45
N GLU A 313 17.91 -1.64 -3.09
CA GLU A 313 19.31 -1.37 -2.81
C GLU A 313 19.96 -0.66 -4.01
N THR A 314 20.76 0.36 -3.72
CA THR A 314 21.30 1.27 -4.74
C THR A 314 22.09 0.52 -5.82
N ASP A 315 22.83 -0.52 -5.45
CA ASP A 315 23.62 -1.37 -6.35
C ASP A 315 22.78 -2.28 -7.25
N LEU A 316 21.53 -2.57 -6.87
CA LEU A 316 20.61 -3.43 -7.63
C LEU A 316 19.73 -2.65 -8.60
N LYS A 317 19.65 -1.33 -8.46
CA LYS A 317 18.68 -0.51 -9.19
C LYS A 317 18.82 -0.56 -10.69
N GLU A 318 20.03 -0.41 -11.20
CA GLU A 318 20.25 -0.43 -12.65
C GLU A 318 19.90 -1.80 -13.24
N LYS A 319 20.29 -2.88 -12.57
CA LYS A 319 19.99 -4.25 -12.97
C LYS A 319 18.47 -4.49 -13.05
N PHE A 320 17.74 -4.07 -12.03
CA PHE A 320 16.28 -4.17 -11.99
C PHE A 320 15.62 -3.35 -13.12
N LEU A 321 16.04 -2.10 -13.31
CA LEU A 321 15.47 -1.21 -14.33
C LEU A 321 15.74 -1.71 -15.74
N ASN A 322 16.90 -2.31 -15.99
CA ASN A 322 17.23 -2.88 -17.30
C ASN A 322 16.35 -4.10 -17.61
N ALA A 323 16.16 -5.00 -16.65
CA ALA A 323 15.24 -6.13 -16.79
C ALA A 323 13.80 -5.66 -17.06
N TRP A 324 13.31 -4.69 -16.29
CA TRP A 324 11.97 -4.11 -16.51
C TRP A 324 11.82 -3.47 -17.89
N LYS A 325 12.79 -2.67 -18.34
CA LYS A 325 12.77 -2.06 -19.68
C LYS A 325 12.73 -3.11 -20.79
N GLN A 326 13.54 -4.16 -20.65
CA GLN A 326 13.57 -5.27 -21.59
C GLN A 326 12.19 -5.94 -21.67
N ASP A 327 11.64 -6.37 -20.53
CA ASP A 327 10.33 -7.02 -20.45
C ASP A 327 9.22 -6.15 -21.07
N ILE A 328 9.23 -4.84 -20.80
CA ILE A 328 8.27 -3.90 -21.37
C ILE A 328 8.41 -3.82 -22.90
N SER A 329 9.64 -3.72 -23.41
CA SER A 329 9.91 -3.63 -24.85
C SER A 329 9.53 -4.92 -25.61
N GLU A 330 9.62 -6.05 -24.93
CA GLU A 330 9.30 -7.38 -25.44
C GLU A 330 7.87 -7.81 -25.06
N ASN A 331 7.03 -6.90 -24.56
CA ASN A 331 5.65 -7.17 -24.14
C ASN A 331 5.49 -8.41 -23.24
N PHE A 332 6.44 -8.59 -22.33
CA PHE A 332 6.54 -9.68 -21.37
C PHE A 332 6.61 -11.08 -22.00
N GLU A 333 7.06 -11.21 -23.25
CA GLU A 333 7.17 -12.51 -23.94
C GLU A 333 8.10 -13.49 -23.24
N ASN A 334 9.17 -12.99 -22.62
CA ASN A 334 10.18 -13.80 -21.95
C ASN A 334 9.94 -13.99 -20.44
N VAL A 335 8.84 -13.45 -19.90
CA VAL A 335 8.51 -13.61 -18.48
C VAL A 335 8.10 -15.06 -18.21
N LYS A 336 8.85 -15.73 -17.32
CA LYS A 336 8.58 -17.11 -16.92
C LYS A 336 7.21 -17.23 -16.26
N LYS A 337 6.35 -18.09 -16.84
CA LYS A 337 4.96 -18.27 -16.43
C LYS A 337 4.80 -18.89 -15.05
#